data_AF-A0A9J5Y2W2-F1
#
_entry.id   AF-A0A9J5Y2W2-F1
#
_cell.length_a   1.000
_cell.length_b   1.000
_cell.length_c   1.000
_cell.angle_alpha   90.00
_cell.angle_beta   90.00
_cell.angle_gamma   90.00
#
_symmetry.space_group_name_H-M   'P 1'
#
loop_
_entity.id
_entity.type
_entity.pdbx_description
1 polymer ?
#
loop_
_entity_poly.entity_id
_entity_poly.type
_entity_poly.pdbx_seq_one_letter_code
_entity_poly.pdbx_strand_id
1 'polypeptide(L)'
;MSGPESRNQDSGAEEINGSLNAGAEDVEVRLATQIIPKKESFKYLGSVIQESGDIDDDVTHHIGVAWTKWRLASGVLCDKKIPPRLKDKFYRVVVRPAWLYGAECWPVKNAPVQKMHVAEMRMLRWMCGHTRSDKIRNEVIREKVGVASWWTK
;
A
#
# COMPACT_ATOMS: atom_id res chain seq x y z
N MET A 1 13.89 59.54 43.55
CA MET A 1 14.12 59.29 42.10
C MET A 1 13.80 57.83 41.87
N SER A 2 12.55 57.57 41.52
CA SER A 2 11.98 56.24 41.34
C SER A 2 11.86 55.99 39.84
N GLY A 3 12.53 54.97 39.32
CA GLY A 3 12.43 54.56 37.92
C GLY A 3 11.29 53.55 37.74
N PRO A 4 10.46 53.65 36.68
CA PRO A 4 9.41 52.68 36.42
C PRO A 4 9.87 51.58 35.45
N GLU A 5 9.61 50.34 35.89
CA GLU A 5 8.65 49.38 35.31
C GLU A 5 8.75 48.94 33.84
N SER A 6 8.67 47.62 33.70
CA SER A 6 8.83 46.73 32.55
C SER A 6 7.68 46.76 31.54
N ARG A 7 8.00 46.51 30.26
CA ARG A 7 7.12 45.78 29.32
C ARG A 7 7.89 45.32 28.07
N ASN A 8 8.40 44.08 28.06
CA ASN A 8 8.78 43.42 26.80
C ASN A 8 7.51 42.78 26.22
N GLN A 9 7.08 43.29 25.06
CA GLN A 9 6.04 42.69 24.24
C GLN A 9 6.66 41.72 23.25
N ASP A 10 6.11 40.52 23.28
CA ASP A 10 6.17 39.47 22.30
C ASP A 10 5.51 39.96 20.99
N SER A 11 6.19 39.83 19.85
CA SER A 11 5.54 39.88 18.54
C SER A 11 6.22 38.88 17.62
N GLY A 12 5.47 37.82 17.32
CA GLY A 12 5.91 36.63 16.62
C GLY A 12 6.48 36.90 15.24
N ALA A 13 7.49 36.10 14.89
CA ALA A 13 7.91 35.92 13.52
C ALA A 13 6.78 35.22 12.76
N GLU A 14 6.09 35.95 11.87
CA GLU A 14 5.23 35.36 10.85
C GLU A 14 6.10 34.54 9.89
N GLU A 15 6.05 33.21 10.04
CA GLU A 15 6.48 32.28 9.01
C GLU A 15 5.58 32.45 7.79
N ILE A 16 6.15 33.03 6.73
CA ILE A 16 5.57 33.03 5.38
C ILE A 16 5.47 31.59 4.87
N ASN A 17 4.34 30.94 5.13
CA ASN A 17 3.91 29.74 4.43
C ASN A 17 3.66 30.08 2.96
N GLY A 18 4.70 29.97 2.14
CA GLY A 18 4.60 29.92 0.69
C GLY A 18 3.87 28.64 0.28
N SER A 19 2.54 28.67 0.38
CA SER A 19 1.69 27.70 -0.30
C SER A 19 1.94 27.85 -1.80
N LEU A 20 2.67 26.91 -2.38
CA LEU A 20 2.61 26.64 -3.82
C LEU A 20 1.22 26.08 -4.11
N ASN A 21 0.21 26.95 -4.07
CA ASN A 21 -1.03 26.77 -4.79
C ASN A 21 -0.67 26.92 -6.28
N ALA A 22 -0.10 25.87 -6.86
CA ALA A 22 -0.20 25.65 -8.29
C ALA A 22 -1.69 25.40 -8.55
N GLY A 23 -2.40 26.47 -8.93
CA GLY A 23 -3.74 26.35 -9.46
C GLY A 23 -3.70 25.33 -10.58
N ALA A 24 -4.36 24.20 -10.38
CA ALA A 24 -4.59 23.26 -11.46
C ALA A 24 -5.43 24.01 -12.50
N GLU A 25 -4.79 24.51 -13.56
CA GLU A 25 -5.52 24.96 -14.74
C GLU A 25 -6.42 23.80 -15.17
N ASP A 26 -7.71 24.07 -15.35
CA ASP A 26 -8.68 23.07 -15.76
C ASP A 26 -8.42 22.72 -17.23
N VAL A 27 -7.47 21.80 -17.45
CA VAL A 27 -7.07 21.38 -18.79
C VAL A 27 -8.18 20.51 -19.37
N GLU A 28 -8.98 21.08 -20.27
CA GLU A 28 -9.98 20.33 -21.04
C GLU A 28 -9.31 19.35 -22.00
N VAL A 29 -9.49 18.06 -21.75
CA VAL A 29 -9.04 17.00 -22.68
C VAL A 29 -10.15 16.71 -23.69
N ARG A 30 -9.83 16.82 -24.99
CA ARG A 30 -10.77 16.60 -26.10
C ARG A 30 -10.38 15.39 -26.95
N LEU A 31 -11.35 14.54 -27.27
CA LEU A 31 -11.25 13.52 -28.32
C LEU A 31 -12.03 14.03 -29.54
N ALA A 32 -11.30 14.46 -30.56
CA ALA A 32 -11.87 15.20 -31.69
C ALA A 32 -12.70 16.40 -31.20
N THR A 33 -14.04 16.31 -31.26
CA THR A 33 -14.96 17.37 -30.84
C THR A 33 -15.57 17.15 -29.45
N GLN A 34 -15.37 15.98 -28.83
CA GLN A 34 -15.97 15.62 -27.54
C GLN A 34 -15.04 15.92 -26.38
N ILE A 35 -15.54 16.58 -25.34
CA ILE A 35 -14.84 16.80 -24.07
C ILE A 35 -14.91 15.52 -23.24
N ILE A 36 -13.76 15.01 -22.78
CA ILE A 36 -13.71 13.87 -21.86
C ILE A 36 -14.00 14.40 -20.45
N PRO A 37 -15.01 13.85 -19.73
CA PRO A 37 -15.24 14.25 -18.35
C PRO A 37 -14.08 13.79 -17.47
N LYS A 38 -13.56 14.71 -16.65
CA LYS A 38 -12.59 14.40 -15.60
C LYS A 38 -13.23 13.47 -14.57
N LYS A 39 -12.47 12.49 -14.09
CA LYS A 39 -12.88 11.59 -13.02
C LYS A 39 -11.86 11.64 -11.90
N GLU A 40 -12.35 11.67 -10.66
CA GLU A 40 -11.52 11.63 -9.44
C GLU A 40 -10.74 10.32 -9.31
N SER A 41 -11.31 9.20 -9.80
CA SER A 41 -10.64 7.90 -9.86
C SER A 41 -10.90 7.19 -11.19
N PHE A 42 -9.88 6.48 -11.68
CA PHE A 42 -9.92 5.75 -12.93
C PHE A 42 -9.17 4.43 -12.83
N LYS A 43 -9.75 3.35 -13.35
CA LYS A 43 -9.07 2.05 -13.41
C LYS A 43 -8.32 1.91 -14.73
N TYR A 44 -7.01 1.74 -14.66
CA TYR A 44 -6.13 1.56 -15.81
C TYR A 44 -5.23 0.33 -15.63
N LEU A 45 -5.27 -0.60 -16.59
CA LEU A 45 -4.44 -1.82 -16.61
C LEU A 45 -4.42 -2.64 -15.30
N GLY A 46 -5.49 -2.56 -14.52
CA GLY A 46 -5.62 -3.27 -13.25
C GLY A 46 -5.27 -2.44 -12.02
N SER A 47 -4.73 -1.23 -12.18
CA SER A 47 -4.47 -0.28 -11.09
C SER A 47 -5.55 0.81 -11.03
N VAL A 48 -5.73 1.41 -9.86
CA VAL A 48 -6.63 2.54 -9.60
C VAL A 48 -5.79 3.81 -9.49
N ILE A 49 -5.99 4.73 -10.43
CA ILE A 49 -5.31 6.02 -10.45
C ILE A 49 -6.28 7.05 -9.86
N GLN A 50 -5.83 7.77 -8.83
CA GLN A 50 -6.57 8.87 -8.24
C GLN A 50 -6.01 10.22 -8.70
N GLU A 51 -6.88 11.21 -8.85
CA GLU A 51 -6.51 12.59 -9.13
C GLU A 51 -5.58 13.18 -8.05
N SER A 52 -5.80 12.81 -6.79
CA SER A 52 -4.98 13.22 -5.64
C SER A 52 -3.53 12.71 -5.69
N GLY A 53 -3.25 11.73 -6.55
CA GLY A 53 -2.00 10.98 -6.55
C GLY A 53 -1.85 10.03 -5.36
N ASP A 54 -2.91 9.80 -4.57
CA ASP A 54 -2.88 8.81 -3.50
C ASP A 54 -3.02 7.38 -4.03
N ILE A 55 -2.42 6.45 -3.29
CA ILE A 55 -2.32 5.04 -3.66
C ILE A 55 -3.19 4.12 -2.79
N ASP A 56 -3.96 4.66 -1.85
CA ASP A 56 -4.66 3.82 -0.88
C ASP A 56 -5.73 2.93 -1.54
N ASP A 57 -6.46 3.46 -2.51
CA ASP A 57 -7.45 2.67 -3.26
C ASP A 57 -6.77 1.62 -4.14
N ASP A 58 -5.62 1.96 -4.72
CA ASP A 58 -4.86 1.02 -5.54
C ASP A 58 -4.31 -0.13 -4.69
N VAL A 59 -3.71 0.19 -3.55
CA VAL A 59 -3.24 -0.80 -2.57
C VAL A 59 -4.41 -1.67 -2.09
N THR A 60 -5.55 -1.06 -1.77
CA THR A 60 -6.75 -1.81 -1.36
C THR A 60 -7.25 -2.73 -2.48
N HIS A 61 -7.23 -2.26 -3.72
CA HIS A 61 -7.59 -3.06 -4.89
C HIS A 61 -6.66 -4.26 -5.04
N HIS A 62 -5.34 -4.04 -5.03
CA HIS A 62 -4.33 -5.09 -5.15
C HIS A 62 -4.42 -6.12 -4.01
N ILE A 63 -4.62 -5.67 -2.76
CA ILE A 63 -4.89 -6.55 -1.62
C ILE A 63 -6.10 -7.45 -1.91
N GLY A 64 -7.20 -6.88 -2.42
CA GLY A 64 -8.42 -7.62 -2.76
C GLY A 64 -8.22 -8.64 -3.88
N VAL A 65 -7.55 -8.24 -4.96
CA VAL A 65 -7.24 -9.12 -6.10
C VAL A 65 -6.38 -10.30 -5.63
N ALA A 66 -5.33 -10.03 -4.84
CA ALA A 66 -4.46 -11.07 -4.37
C ALA A 66 -5.13 -11.98 -3.33
N TRP A 67 -6.03 -11.47 -2.48
CA TRP A 67 -6.89 -12.31 -1.62
C TRP A 67 -7.78 -13.24 -2.42
N THR A 68 -8.30 -12.77 -3.55
CA THR A 68 -9.09 -13.60 -4.45
C THR A 68 -8.24 -14.73 -5.03
N LYS A 69 -7.04 -14.42 -5.54
CA LYS A 69 -6.09 -15.43 -6.03
C LYS A 69 -5.67 -16.42 -4.95
N TRP A 70 -5.39 -15.93 -3.74
CA TRP A 70 -5.05 -16.77 -2.59
C TRP A 70 -6.19 -17.72 -2.22
N ARG A 71 -7.44 -17.24 -2.16
CA ARG A 71 -8.62 -18.06 -1.86
C ARG A 71 -8.82 -19.16 -2.89
N LEU A 72 -8.66 -18.85 -4.18
CA LEU A 72 -8.73 -19.84 -5.25
C LEU A 72 -7.63 -20.91 -5.11
N ALA A 73 -6.43 -20.52 -4.67
CA ALA A 73 -5.32 -21.43 -4.44
C ALA A 73 -5.33 -22.10 -3.05
N SER A 74 -6.30 -21.79 -2.18
CA SER A 74 -6.29 -22.21 -0.78
C SER A 74 -6.30 -23.73 -0.60
N GLY A 75 -6.92 -24.48 -1.52
CA GLY A 75 -6.89 -25.94 -1.51
C GLY A 75 -5.47 -26.52 -1.58
N VAL A 76 -4.55 -25.87 -2.30
CA VAL A 76 -3.13 -26.29 -2.36
C VAL A 76 -2.33 -25.66 -1.23
N LEU A 77 -2.55 -24.36 -0.96
CA LEU A 77 -1.78 -23.59 0.01
C LEU A 77 -2.04 -24.05 1.46
N CYS A 78 -3.28 -24.39 1.80
CA CYS A 78 -3.66 -24.78 3.17
C CYS A 78 -3.60 -26.30 3.41
N ASP A 79 -3.42 -27.13 2.37
CA ASP A 79 -3.35 -28.59 2.54
C ASP A 79 -2.05 -29.00 3.24
N LYS A 80 -2.17 -29.73 4.36
CA LYS A 80 -1.04 -30.22 5.15
C LYS A 80 -0.21 -31.27 4.42
N LYS A 81 -0.77 -31.95 3.41
CA LYS A 81 -0.09 -32.99 2.62
C LYS A 81 0.86 -32.41 1.58
N ILE A 82 0.69 -31.13 1.21
CA ILE A 82 1.51 -30.47 0.20
C ILE A 82 2.83 -30.00 0.83
N PRO A 83 3.99 -30.36 0.26
CA PRO A 83 5.28 -29.91 0.78
C PRO A 83 5.41 -28.37 0.81
N PRO A 84 6.02 -27.78 1.85
CA PRO A 84 6.20 -26.32 1.96
C PRO A 84 6.87 -25.69 0.74
N ARG A 85 7.86 -26.36 0.15
CA ARG A 85 8.55 -25.91 -1.07
C ARG A 85 7.62 -25.72 -2.27
N LEU A 86 6.57 -26.55 -2.38
CA LEU A 86 5.59 -26.42 -3.47
C LEU A 86 4.62 -25.27 -3.19
N LYS A 87 4.24 -25.09 -1.91
CA LYS A 87 3.42 -23.94 -1.48
C LYS A 87 4.11 -22.62 -1.73
N ASP A 88 5.42 -22.52 -1.46
CA ASP A 88 6.24 -21.34 -1.78
C ASP A 88 6.15 -20.97 -3.26
N LYS A 89 6.42 -21.96 -4.14
CA LYS A 89 6.36 -21.77 -5.59
C LYS A 89 4.96 -21.34 -6.04
N PHE A 90 3.92 -22.00 -5.54
CA PHE A 90 2.53 -21.63 -5.84
C PHE A 90 2.21 -20.20 -5.41
N TYR A 91 2.60 -19.82 -4.19
CA TYR A 91 2.38 -18.47 -3.68
C TYR A 91 3.10 -17.42 -4.55
N ARG A 92 4.37 -17.66 -4.88
CA ARG A 92 5.19 -16.76 -5.72
C ARG A 92 4.65 -16.62 -7.15
N VAL A 93 4.02 -17.65 -7.71
CA VAL A 93 3.51 -17.65 -9.08
C VAL A 93 2.08 -17.11 -9.16
N VAL A 94 1.23 -17.38 -8.17
CA VAL A 94 -0.22 -17.10 -8.25
C VAL A 94 -0.62 -15.84 -7.49
N VAL A 95 -0.09 -15.65 -6.28
CA VAL A 95 -0.53 -14.59 -5.37
C VAL A 95 0.37 -13.37 -5.46
N ARG A 96 1.70 -13.58 -5.45
CA ARG A 96 2.69 -12.51 -5.46
C ARG A 96 2.59 -11.58 -6.69
N PRO A 97 2.35 -12.05 -7.93
CA PRO A 97 2.25 -11.16 -9.08
C PRO A 97 1.00 -10.27 -9.03
N ALA A 98 -0.14 -10.82 -8.61
CA ALA A 98 -1.38 -10.04 -8.44
C ALA A 98 -1.23 -8.90 -7.41
N TRP A 99 -0.34 -9.11 -6.44
CA TRP A 99 -0.06 -8.17 -5.37
C TRP A 99 0.96 -7.09 -5.78
N LEU A 100 2.01 -7.47 -6.51
CA LEU A 100 3.17 -6.61 -6.77
C LEU A 100 3.17 -5.96 -8.16
N TYR A 101 2.33 -6.43 -9.09
CA TYR A 101 2.22 -5.78 -10.39
C TYR A 101 1.80 -4.31 -10.21
N GLY A 102 2.55 -3.37 -10.78
CA GLY A 102 2.28 -1.93 -10.63
C GLY A 102 2.81 -1.29 -9.34
N ALA A 103 3.21 -2.09 -8.33
CA ALA A 103 3.70 -1.56 -7.05
C ALA A 103 5.06 -0.86 -7.14
N GLU A 104 5.84 -1.13 -8.19
CA GLU A 104 7.12 -0.46 -8.47
C GLU A 104 6.96 1.04 -8.76
N CYS A 105 5.77 1.45 -9.19
CA CYS A 105 5.46 2.84 -9.55
C CYS A 105 4.84 3.64 -8.39
N TRP A 106 4.65 3.03 -7.22
CA TRP A 106 4.05 3.73 -6.10
C TRP A 106 5.04 4.69 -5.42
N PRO A 107 4.59 5.90 -5.03
CA PRO A 107 5.33 6.73 -4.10
C PRO A 107 5.58 5.94 -2.80
N VAL A 108 6.82 5.93 -2.33
CA VAL A 108 7.26 5.15 -1.16
C VAL A 108 6.72 5.78 0.12
N LYS A 109 5.44 5.54 0.40
CA LYS A 109 4.76 5.90 1.65
C LYS A 109 4.74 4.68 2.58
N ASN A 110 5.11 4.86 3.85
CA ASN A 110 5.18 3.76 4.83
C ASN A 110 3.81 3.16 5.18
N ALA A 111 2.75 3.96 5.25
CA ALA A 111 1.44 3.48 5.70
C ALA A 111 0.78 2.48 4.72
N PRO A 112 0.70 2.75 3.40
CA PRO A 112 0.17 1.77 2.44
C PRO A 112 1.03 0.51 2.34
N VAL A 113 2.36 0.64 2.38
CA VAL A 113 3.29 -0.51 2.42
C VAL A 113 3.04 -1.39 3.65
N GLN A 114 2.79 -0.78 4.81
CA GLN A 114 2.49 -1.52 6.03
C GLN A 114 1.14 -2.25 5.94
N LYS A 115 0.10 -1.65 5.35
CA LYS A 115 -1.17 -2.34 5.08
C LYS A 115 -0.92 -3.60 4.26
N MET A 116 -0.04 -3.51 3.26
CA MET A 116 0.29 -4.65 2.44
C MET A 116 1.00 -5.75 3.22
N HIS A 117 1.99 -5.37 4.01
CA HIS A 117 2.75 -6.29 4.84
C HIS A 117 1.84 -7.07 5.81
N VAL A 118 0.91 -6.38 6.45
CA VAL A 118 -0.07 -7.01 7.37
C VAL A 118 -0.91 -8.05 6.64
N ALA A 119 -1.38 -7.75 5.44
CA ALA A 119 -2.22 -8.66 4.68
C ALA A 119 -1.42 -9.86 4.09
N GLU A 120 -0.18 -9.65 3.63
CA GLU A 120 0.74 -10.72 3.25
C GLU A 120 0.99 -11.67 4.43
N MET A 121 1.36 -11.13 5.59
CA MET A 121 1.62 -11.95 6.78
C MET A 121 0.40 -12.73 7.23
N ARG A 122 -0.81 -12.17 7.06
CA ARG A 122 -2.06 -12.88 7.35
C ARG A 122 -2.23 -14.10 6.43
N MET A 123 -1.97 -13.96 5.14
CA MET A 123 -2.02 -15.09 4.19
C MET A 123 -0.99 -16.18 4.51
N LEU A 124 0.25 -15.78 4.81
CA LEU A 124 1.33 -16.72 5.14
C LEU A 124 1.05 -17.49 6.43
N ARG A 125 0.49 -16.82 7.45
CA ARG A 125 0.06 -17.47 8.69
C ARG A 125 -1.04 -18.50 8.43
N TRP A 126 -2.06 -18.15 7.66
CA TRP A 126 -3.14 -19.07 7.30
C TRP A 126 -2.63 -20.29 6.52
N MET A 127 -1.70 -20.08 5.59
CA MET A 127 -1.04 -21.17 4.85
C MET A 127 -0.32 -22.18 5.76
N CYS A 128 0.24 -21.70 6.87
CA CYS A 128 0.89 -22.51 7.89
C CYS A 128 -0.06 -23.03 8.98
N GLY A 129 -1.36 -22.70 8.92
CA GLY A 129 -2.34 -23.05 9.95
C GLY A 129 -2.15 -22.29 11.27
N HIS A 130 -1.46 -21.13 11.24
CA HIS A 130 -1.19 -20.33 12.42
C HIS A 130 -2.16 -19.16 12.57
N THR A 131 -2.48 -18.84 13.82
CA THR A 131 -3.32 -17.70 14.19
C THR A 131 -2.48 -16.59 14.86
N ARG A 132 -3.12 -15.47 15.22
CA ARG A 132 -2.46 -14.44 16.03
C ARG A 132 -2.18 -14.92 17.46
N SER A 133 -2.96 -15.86 17.97
CA SER A 133 -2.82 -16.40 19.34
C SER A 133 -1.57 -17.23 19.54
N ASP A 134 -1.01 -17.79 18.46
CA ASP A 134 0.21 -18.61 18.52
C ASP A 134 1.45 -17.79 18.86
N LYS A 135 1.38 -16.44 18.80
CA LYS A 135 2.47 -15.50 19.11
C LYS A 135 3.81 -15.81 18.42
N ILE A 136 3.78 -16.55 17.31
CA ILE A 136 4.96 -16.87 16.50
C ILE A 136 5.44 -15.60 15.80
N ARG A 137 6.75 -15.33 15.81
CA ARG A 137 7.37 -14.18 15.11
C ARG A 137 7.17 -14.25 13.59
N ASN A 138 7.09 -13.09 12.93
CA ASN A 138 6.86 -13.03 11.48
C ASN A 138 8.01 -13.67 10.70
N GLU A 139 9.24 -13.48 11.15
CA GLU A 139 10.46 -14.05 10.57
C GLU A 139 10.38 -15.58 10.47
N VAL A 140 9.95 -16.24 11.55
CA VAL A 140 9.80 -17.71 11.60
C VAL A 140 8.74 -18.21 10.61
N ILE A 141 7.63 -17.47 10.45
CA ILE A 141 6.61 -17.80 9.46
C ILE A 141 7.17 -17.69 8.04
N ARG A 142 7.92 -16.62 7.74
CA ARG A 142 8.52 -16.41 6.41
C ARG A 142 9.56 -17.48 6.07
N GLU A 143 10.41 -17.84 7.04
CA GLU A 143 11.39 -18.93 6.89
C GLU A 143 10.69 -20.26 6.59
N LYS A 144 9.63 -20.59 7.33
CA LYS A 144 8.86 -21.84 7.14
C LYS A 144 8.19 -21.93 5.77
N VAL A 145 7.68 -20.82 5.25
CA VAL A 145 7.09 -20.80 3.89
C VAL A 145 8.17 -20.66 2.82
N GLY A 146 9.36 -20.15 3.14
CA GLY A 146 10.41 -19.89 2.16
C GLY A 146 10.19 -18.62 1.33
N VAL A 147 9.28 -17.73 1.76
CA VAL A 147 8.95 -16.48 1.04
C VAL A 147 9.85 -15.35 1.51
N ALA A 148 10.74 -14.89 0.64
CA ALA A 148 11.56 -13.71 0.87
C ALA A 148 10.68 -12.45 0.88
N SER A 149 10.95 -11.55 1.82
CA SER A 149 10.41 -10.19 1.82
C SER A 149 10.74 -9.51 0.50
N TRP A 150 9.78 -8.76 -0.05
CA TRP A 150 9.94 -8.06 -1.32
C TRP A 150 10.58 -6.66 -1.16
N TRP A 151 10.64 -6.14 0.07
CA TRP A 151 11.16 -4.79 0.39
C TRP A 151 12.58 -4.77 0.97
N THR A 152 13.16 -5.92 1.33
CA THR A 152 14.58 -6.01 1.67
C THR A 152 15.37 -6.12 0.38
N LYS A 153 15.75 -4.96 -0.18
CA LYS A 153 16.96 -4.81 -0.98
C LYS A 153 18.06 -4.30 -0.06
#